data_AF-A0A9Q3CY33-F1
#
_entry.id   AF-A0A9Q3CY33-F1
#
_cell.length_a   1.000
_cell.length_b   1.000
_cell.length_c   1.000
_cell.angle_alpha   90.00
_cell.angle_beta   90.00
_cell.angle_gamma   90.00
#
_symmetry.space_group_name_H-M   'P 1'
#
loop_
_entity.id
_entity.type
_entity.pdbx_description
1 polymer ?
#
loop_
_entity_poly.entity_id
_entity_poly.type
_entity_poly.pdbx_seq_one_letter_code
_entity_poly.pdbx_strand_id
1 'polypeptide(L)'
;MGILHQHQQSPTSKGSPKCDVWDGLVWRCFTGTININNPPFMSIPGALAFSIYVDWFNAHGKSTRLARIGPIMLIYLNFPPSERLKPENVYVAAIIPGPKEPTALQLNYLLMLLIKGLKELWQDYHFLPNSTCPSGSFICVAILTAVADVAAMRHQQMSLDGHSSPNTKRKMGQAEELPNELTKNTFHLISAINIATSWTVLMDDMTAFAEHWNKFGLSNQHLFPKQKSKPNHHFSDHIPELFQLWGPAQALATWVYEHLIGVFAKIPTDNKICTLINKIDIFTLIKHMN
;
A
#
# COMPACT_ATOMS: atom_id res chain seq x y z
N MET A 1 11.27 -24.68 -4.16
CA MET A 1 10.07 -25.03 -4.96
C MET A 1 9.56 -23.74 -5.56
N GLY A 2 9.47 -23.66 -6.89
CA GLY A 2 9.27 -22.40 -7.62
C GLY A 2 8.02 -21.63 -7.22
N ILE A 3 8.23 -20.43 -6.68
CA ILE A 3 7.20 -19.50 -6.17
C ILE A 3 6.44 -18.82 -7.33
N LEU A 4 6.95 -18.93 -8.56
CA LEU A 4 6.42 -18.25 -9.75
C LEU A 4 5.10 -18.80 -10.33
N HIS A 5 4.61 -19.96 -9.87
CA HIS A 5 3.44 -20.61 -10.47
C HIS A 5 2.12 -20.43 -9.73
N GLN A 6 2.10 -19.71 -8.60
CA GLN A 6 0.88 -19.58 -7.80
C GLN A 6 0.28 -18.18 -7.92
N HIS A 7 -0.48 -17.97 -9.01
CA HIS A 7 -1.83 -17.40 -9.04
C HIS A 7 -2.14 -16.85 -10.45
N GLN A 8 -2.60 -17.72 -11.35
CA GLN A 8 -3.24 -17.30 -12.60
C GLN A 8 -4.75 -17.37 -12.41
N GLN A 9 -5.35 -16.44 -11.66
CA GLN A 9 -6.80 -16.29 -11.71
C GLN A 9 -7.17 -15.42 -12.91
N SER A 10 -7.96 -16.00 -13.80
CA SER A 10 -8.50 -15.33 -14.99
C SER A 10 -9.28 -14.08 -14.56
N PRO A 11 -9.25 -12.99 -15.35
CA PRO A 11 -9.97 -11.77 -15.02
C PRO A 11 -11.46 -12.08 -14.80
N THR A 12 -11.96 -11.71 -13.63
CA THR A 12 -13.33 -11.98 -13.19
C THR A 12 -14.34 -11.21 -14.08
N SER A 13 -15.47 -11.84 -14.39
CA SER A 13 -16.49 -11.31 -15.30
C SER A 13 -17.08 -9.97 -14.81
N LYS A 14 -17.63 -9.15 -15.71
CA LYS A 14 -18.27 -7.88 -15.34
C LYS A 14 -19.39 -8.13 -14.31
N GLY A 15 -19.23 -7.64 -13.08
CA GLY A 15 -20.19 -7.82 -11.97
C GLY A 15 -19.82 -8.88 -10.92
N SER A 16 -18.70 -9.59 -11.07
CA SER A 16 -18.19 -10.47 -10.01
C SER A 16 -17.70 -9.65 -8.80
N PRO A 17 -17.73 -10.24 -7.59
CA PRO A 17 -17.12 -9.62 -6.41
C PRO A 17 -15.64 -9.33 -6.66
N LYS A 18 -15.17 -8.17 -6.21
CA LYS A 18 -13.74 -7.85 -6.17
C LYS A 18 -13.19 -8.34 -4.83
N CYS A 19 -12.23 -9.25 -4.86
CA CYS A 19 -11.64 -9.86 -3.67
C CYS A 19 -10.14 -9.55 -3.54
N ASP A 20 -9.54 -8.98 -4.59
CA ASP A 20 -8.11 -8.71 -4.65
C ASP A 20 -7.83 -7.40 -5.41
N VAL A 21 -6.62 -6.87 -5.23
CA VAL A 21 -6.07 -5.77 -6.04
C VAL A 21 -6.20 -6.12 -7.51
N TRP A 22 -5.99 -7.38 -7.89
CA TRP A 22 -6.06 -7.87 -9.26
C TRP A 22 -7.43 -7.67 -9.92
N ASP A 23 -8.50 -7.51 -9.15
CA ASP A 23 -9.84 -7.25 -9.68
C ASP A 23 -10.05 -5.77 -10.06
N GLY A 24 -9.16 -4.88 -9.65
CA GLY A 24 -9.18 -3.45 -10.01
C GLY A 24 -8.97 -3.22 -11.50
N LEU A 25 -9.73 -2.29 -12.09
CA LEU A 25 -9.63 -1.97 -13.52
C LEU A 25 -8.22 -1.52 -13.94
N VAL A 26 -7.53 -0.76 -13.10
CA VAL A 26 -6.16 -0.29 -13.37
C VAL A 26 -5.25 -1.47 -13.65
N TRP A 27 -5.30 -2.51 -12.82
CA TRP A 27 -4.43 -3.67 -12.93
C TRP A 27 -4.83 -4.64 -14.02
N ARG A 28 -6.13 -4.85 -14.19
CA ARG A 28 -6.67 -5.68 -15.27
C ARG A 28 -6.37 -5.14 -16.65
N CYS A 29 -6.27 -3.82 -16.78
CA CYS A 29 -6.01 -3.15 -18.06
C CYS A 29 -4.56 -2.68 -18.21
N PHE A 30 -3.73 -2.83 -17.18
CA PHE A 30 -2.33 -2.42 -17.23
C PHE A 30 -1.57 -3.37 -18.15
N THR A 31 -1.22 -2.92 -19.36
CA THR A 31 -0.45 -3.70 -20.35
C THR A 31 1.05 -3.41 -20.27
N GLY A 32 1.46 -2.42 -19.47
CA GLY A 32 2.85 -1.94 -19.37
C GLY A 32 3.39 -1.26 -20.63
N THR A 33 2.59 -1.13 -21.68
CA THR A 33 2.98 -0.49 -22.95
C THR A 33 1.82 0.36 -23.46
N ILE A 34 2.11 1.32 -24.35
CA ILE A 34 1.04 2.15 -24.95
C ILE A 34 0.15 1.33 -25.90
N ASN A 35 0.58 0.14 -26.31
CA ASN A 35 -0.20 -0.73 -27.19
C ASN A 35 -1.32 -1.42 -26.40
N ILE A 36 -2.53 -0.92 -26.56
CA ILE A 36 -3.76 -1.43 -25.93
C ILE A 36 -4.12 -2.85 -26.36
N ASN A 37 -3.55 -3.35 -27.47
CA ASN A 37 -3.80 -4.70 -27.96
C ASN A 37 -2.94 -5.77 -27.25
N ASN A 38 -1.97 -5.35 -26.44
CA ASN A 38 -1.15 -6.28 -25.66
C ASN A 38 -1.98 -6.90 -24.53
N PRO A 39 -1.69 -8.16 -24.14
CA PRO A 39 -2.32 -8.76 -22.98
C PRO A 39 -2.00 -7.95 -21.71
N PRO A 40 -2.89 -7.97 -20.69
CA PRO A 40 -2.59 -7.37 -19.41
C PRO A 40 -1.27 -7.90 -18.83
N PHE A 41 -0.43 -7.01 -18.31
CA PHE A 41 0.89 -7.30 -17.75
C PHE A 41 0.86 -8.48 -16.79
N MET A 42 -0.11 -8.48 -15.87
CA MET A 42 -0.29 -9.52 -14.85
C MET A 42 -0.67 -10.90 -15.41
N SER A 43 -1.08 -10.99 -16.68
CA SER A 43 -1.34 -12.26 -17.36
C SER A 43 -0.11 -12.84 -18.08
N ILE A 44 0.97 -12.05 -18.18
CA ILE A 44 2.20 -12.46 -18.87
C ILE A 44 3.02 -13.36 -17.94
N PRO A 45 3.39 -14.59 -18.35
CA PRO A 45 4.30 -15.43 -17.58
C PRO A 45 5.61 -14.70 -17.28
N GLY A 46 6.02 -14.68 -16.01
CA GLY A 46 7.24 -13.99 -15.57
C GLY A 46 7.07 -12.48 -15.29
N ALA A 47 5.86 -11.93 -15.44
CA ALA A 47 5.56 -10.60 -14.94
C ALA A 47 5.37 -10.61 -13.42
N LEU A 48 6.23 -9.87 -12.72
CA LEU A 48 6.23 -9.76 -11.26
C LEU A 48 5.77 -8.37 -10.85
N ALA A 49 4.69 -8.29 -10.08
CA ALA A 49 4.22 -7.02 -9.53
C ALA A 49 4.59 -6.88 -8.06
N PHE A 50 4.98 -5.66 -7.68
CA PHE A 50 5.27 -5.31 -6.31
C PHE A 50 4.55 -4.04 -5.87
N SER A 51 4.20 -3.99 -4.58
CA SER A 51 3.90 -2.75 -3.86
C SER A 51 5.15 -2.28 -3.13
N ILE A 52 5.49 -1.00 -3.23
CA ILE A 52 6.56 -0.38 -2.44
C ILE A 52 5.97 0.33 -1.23
N TYR A 53 6.61 0.18 -0.08
CA TYR A 53 6.26 0.88 1.15
C TYR A 53 7.47 1.56 1.76
N VAL A 54 7.27 2.80 2.19
CA VAL A 54 8.28 3.61 2.86
C VAL A 54 7.64 4.34 4.03
N ASP A 55 8.17 4.12 5.23
CA ASP A 55 7.76 4.82 6.44
C ASP A 55 8.93 5.00 7.39
N TRP A 56 8.84 5.92 8.34
CA TRP A 56 9.88 6.26 9.30
C TRP A 56 9.43 6.04 10.74
N PHE A 57 10.10 5.12 11.42
CA PHE A 57 9.78 4.76 12.79
C PHE A 57 10.98 4.89 13.73
N ASN A 58 10.70 5.01 15.03
CA ASN A 58 11.75 5.06 16.03
C ASN A 58 12.25 3.64 16.36
N ALA A 59 13.47 3.32 15.93
CA ALA A 59 14.07 2.00 16.11
C ALA A 59 14.35 1.63 17.58
N HIS A 60 14.47 2.62 18.46
CA HIS A 60 14.90 2.43 19.86
C HIS A 60 13.74 2.58 20.87
N GLY A 61 12.49 2.54 20.39
CA GLY A 61 11.30 2.64 21.23
C GLY A 61 11.06 4.05 21.81
N LYS A 62 10.16 4.15 22.79
CA LYS A 62 9.69 5.45 23.34
C LYS A 62 10.73 6.20 24.18
N SER A 63 11.85 5.56 24.54
CA SER A 63 12.80 6.06 25.53
C SER A 63 13.89 6.98 24.96
N THR A 64 14.20 6.91 23.66
CA THR A 64 15.24 7.73 23.03
C THR A 64 14.68 8.41 21.78
N ARG A 65 14.56 9.74 21.81
CA ARG A 65 13.94 10.57 20.75
C ARG A 65 14.75 10.67 19.45
N LEU A 66 15.83 9.91 19.28
CA LEU A 66 16.94 10.39 18.46
C LEU A 66 17.24 9.60 17.19
N ALA A 67 16.60 8.46 16.89
CA ALA A 67 16.86 7.78 15.61
C ALA A 67 15.61 7.23 14.92
N ARG A 68 15.13 7.95 13.91
CA ARG A 68 14.14 7.46 12.93
C ARG A 68 14.87 6.69 11.84
N ILE A 69 14.49 5.44 11.59
CA ILE A 69 14.96 4.67 10.43
C ILE A 69 13.81 4.47 9.46
N GLY A 70 14.13 4.42 8.17
CA GLY A 70 13.14 4.30 7.12
C GLY A 70 13.35 3.06 6.26
N PRO A 71 12.72 1.91 6.56
CA PRO A 71 12.77 0.76 5.67
C PRO A 71 12.03 1.06 4.36
N ILE A 72 12.62 0.59 3.26
CA ILE A 72 11.94 0.46 1.97
C ILE A 72 11.58 -1.01 1.83
N MET A 73 10.29 -1.32 1.88
CA MET A 73 9.78 -2.68 1.77
C MET A 73 9.09 -2.88 0.42
N LEU A 74 9.19 -4.10 -0.11
CA LEU A 74 8.50 -4.57 -1.30
C LEU A 74 7.62 -5.75 -0.91
N ILE A 75 6.36 -5.73 -1.34
CA ILE A 75 5.43 -6.85 -1.21
C ILE A 75 5.15 -7.40 -2.59
N TYR A 76 5.36 -8.71 -2.78
CA TYR A 76 5.05 -9.38 -4.04
C TYR A 76 3.53 -9.54 -4.20
N LEU A 77 2.95 -8.81 -5.14
CA LEU A 77 1.50 -8.75 -5.32
C LEU A 77 0.93 -9.99 -6.01
N ASN A 78 1.74 -10.85 -6.63
CA ASN A 78 1.24 -12.09 -7.23
C ASN A 78 0.94 -13.20 -6.23
N PHE A 79 1.40 -13.08 -5.00
CA PHE A 79 0.88 -13.95 -3.95
C PHE A 79 -0.61 -13.70 -3.70
N PRO A 80 -1.37 -14.70 -3.26
CA PRO A 80 -2.73 -14.47 -2.77
C PRO A 80 -2.69 -13.57 -1.50
N PRO A 81 -3.76 -12.82 -1.20
CA PRO A 81 -3.78 -11.87 -0.09
C PRO A 81 -3.36 -12.46 1.28
N SER A 82 -3.70 -13.72 1.54
CA SER A 82 -3.33 -14.43 2.77
C SER A 82 -1.82 -14.72 2.91
N GLU A 83 -1.09 -14.75 1.80
CA GLU A 83 0.35 -15.04 1.77
C GLU A 83 1.19 -13.77 1.68
N ARG A 84 0.73 -12.73 0.97
CA ARG A 84 1.47 -11.46 0.78
C ARG A 84 2.00 -10.84 2.07
N LEU A 85 1.22 -11.01 3.13
CA LEU A 85 1.38 -10.27 4.37
C LEU A 85 2.15 -11.06 5.44
N LYS A 86 2.57 -12.28 5.10
CA LYS A 86 3.44 -13.06 5.98
C LYS A 86 4.83 -12.45 6.03
N PRO A 87 5.47 -12.32 7.21
CA PRO A 87 6.80 -11.72 7.33
C PRO A 87 7.85 -12.31 6.39
N GLU A 88 7.78 -13.62 6.10
CA GLU A 88 8.67 -14.32 5.17
C GLU A 88 8.51 -13.91 3.71
N ASN A 89 7.37 -13.30 3.34
CA ASN A 89 7.04 -12.86 1.98
C ASN A 89 7.19 -11.34 1.80
N VAL A 90 7.70 -10.64 2.82
CA VAL A 90 8.01 -9.21 2.73
C VAL A 90 9.51 -9.01 2.54
N TYR A 91 9.83 -8.24 1.51
CA TYR A 91 11.19 -8.03 1.07
C TYR A 91 11.68 -6.65 1.47
N VAL A 92 12.74 -6.56 2.26
CA VAL A 92 13.36 -5.26 2.60
C VAL A 92 14.36 -4.89 1.51
N ALA A 93 14.01 -3.94 0.64
CA ALA A 93 14.90 -3.48 -0.44
C ALA A 93 16.03 -2.57 0.08
N ALA A 94 15.75 -1.74 1.08
CA ALA A 94 16.75 -0.88 1.70
C ALA A 94 16.34 -0.48 3.12
N ILE A 95 17.30 -0.01 3.92
CA ILE A 95 17.02 0.67 5.19
C ILE A 95 17.71 2.02 5.17
N ILE A 96 16.94 3.10 5.19
CA ILE A 96 17.48 4.45 5.28
C ILE A 96 17.90 4.70 6.73
N PRO A 97 19.20 4.97 7.01
CA PRO A 97 19.67 5.16 8.37
C PRO A 97 19.16 6.48 8.95
N GLY A 98 18.94 6.49 10.26
CA GLY A 98 18.66 7.71 11.04
C GLY A 98 19.91 8.57 11.22
N PRO A 99 19.85 9.64 12.04
CA PRO A 99 18.88 9.85 13.13
C PRO A 99 17.57 10.55 12.72
N LYS A 100 17.58 11.27 11.60
CA LYS A 100 16.45 12.06 11.12
C LYS A 100 15.89 11.49 9.83
N GLU A 101 14.61 11.76 9.62
CA GLU A 101 13.97 11.56 8.32
C GLU A 101 14.70 12.38 7.25
N PRO A 102 15.01 11.80 6.07
CA PRO A 102 15.68 12.50 4.99
C PRO A 102 14.77 13.59 4.43
N THR A 103 15.37 14.64 3.87
CA THR A 103 14.61 15.59 3.07
C THR A 103 14.07 14.92 1.80
N ALA A 104 13.05 15.52 1.18
CA ALA A 104 12.53 15.08 -0.11
C ALA A 104 13.64 14.85 -1.17
N LEU A 105 14.59 15.78 -1.27
CA LEU A 105 15.71 15.67 -2.20
C LEU A 105 16.63 14.48 -1.87
N GLN A 106 16.94 14.27 -0.58
CA GLN A 106 17.75 13.14 -0.13
C GLN A 106 17.03 11.81 -0.40
N LEU A 107 15.72 11.75 -0.16
CA LEU A 107 14.91 10.58 -0.46
C LEU A 107 14.93 10.27 -1.97
N ASN A 108 14.79 11.28 -2.83
CA ASN A 108 14.85 11.09 -4.28
C ASN A 108 16.20 10.47 -4.71
N TYR A 109 17.33 10.98 -4.18
CA TYR A 109 18.65 10.40 -4.48
C TYR A 109 18.79 8.95 -3.99
N LEU A 110 18.22 8.61 -2.83
CA LEU A 110 18.24 7.24 -2.32
C LEU A 110 17.37 6.32 -3.19
N LEU A 111 16.19 6.78 -3.59
CA LEU A 111 15.28 6.03 -4.47
C LEU A 111 15.85 5.86 -5.88
N MET A 112 16.70 6.76 -6.37
CA MET A 112 17.32 6.63 -7.70
C MET A 112 18.09 5.32 -7.88
N LEU A 113 18.73 4.79 -6.84
CA LEU A 113 19.44 3.51 -6.90
C LEU A 113 18.46 2.35 -7.12
N LEU A 114 17.36 2.34 -6.38
CA LEU A 114 16.29 1.35 -6.55
C LEU A 114 15.60 1.49 -7.91
N ILE A 115 15.29 2.72 -8.32
CA ILE A 115 14.67 3.03 -9.62
C ILE A 115 15.56 2.56 -10.77
N LYS A 116 16.89 2.68 -10.67
CA LYS A 116 17.81 2.19 -11.70
C LYS A 116 17.66 0.68 -11.88
N GLY A 117 17.72 -0.10 -10.80
CA GLY A 117 17.53 -1.57 -10.86
C GLY A 117 16.12 -1.95 -11.36
N LEU A 118 15.08 -1.23 -10.92
CA LEU A 118 13.72 -1.44 -11.40
C LEU A 118 13.55 -1.15 -12.90
N LYS A 119 14.22 -0.11 -13.42
CA LYS A 119 14.21 0.19 -14.86
C LYS A 119 14.85 -0.91 -15.67
N GLU A 120 15.98 -1.44 -15.21
CA GLU A 120 16.65 -2.58 -15.85
C GLU A 120 15.74 -3.83 -15.85
N LEU A 121 15.01 -4.08 -14.76
CA LEU A 121 14.04 -5.19 -14.67
C LEU A 121 12.74 -4.97 -15.46
N TRP A 122 12.41 -3.72 -15.78
CA TRP A 122 11.24 -3.36 -16.58
C TRP A 122 11.55 -3.44 -18.08
N GLN A 123 12.72 -2.95 -18.49
CA GLN A 123 13.11 -2.82 -19.90
C GLN A 123 13.79 -4.08 -20.44
N ASP A 124 14.66 -4.70 -19.65
CA ASP A 124 15.41 -5.87 -20.05
C ASP A 124 14.77 -7.12 -19.46
N TYR A 125 14.46 -8.09 -20.33
CA TYR A 125 14.01 -9.39 -19.87
C TYR A 125 15.21 -10.16 -19.32
N HIS A 126 15.21 -10.41 -18.01
CA HIS A 126 16.33 -11.13 -17.38
C HIS A 126 16.12 -12.62 -17.49
N PHE A 127 17.03 -13.30 -18.20
CA PHE A 127 17.14 -14.75 -18.18
C PHE A 127 17.78 -15.19 -16.87
N LEU A 128 16.97 -15.74 -15.97
CA LEU A 128 17.47 -16.37 -14.74
C LEU A 128 17.27 -17.89 -14.82
N PRO A 129 18.32 -18.65 -15.14
CA PRO A 129 18.31 -20.11 -15.02
C PRO A 129 18.01 -20.52 -13.58
N ASN A 130 17.10 -21.47 -13.40
CA ASN A 130 16.88 -22.13 -12.11
C ASN A 130 16.87 -23.65 -12.28
N SER A 131 16.89 -24.38 -11.17
CA SER A 131 16.94 -25.85 -11.18
C SER A 131 15.80 -26.50 -11.98
N THR A 132 14.66 -25.82 -12.11
CA THR A 132 13.47 -26.27 -12.85
C THR A 132 13.41 -25.79 -14.30
N CYS A 133 14.13 -24.72 -14.65
CA CYS A 133 14.18 -24.11 -15.96
C CYS A 133 15.63 -23.73 -16.28
N PRO A 134 16.45 -24.69 -16.75
CA PRO A 134 17.86 -24.45 -17.08
C PRO A 134 18.06 -23.45 -18.23
N SER A 135 17.05 -23.31 -19.09
CA SER A 135 17.00 -22.32 -20.16
C SER A 135 16.71 -20.90 -19.67
N GLY A 136 16.37 -20.72 -18.39
CA GLY A 136 15.95 -19.46 -17.79
C GLY A 136 14.51 -19.07 -18.14
N SER A 137 13.92 -18.23 -17.29
CA SER A 137 12.60 -17.63 -17.52
C SER A 137 12.77 -16.15 -17.82
N PHE A 138 11.93 -15.63 -18.72
CA PHE A 138 11.80 -14.19 -18.95
C PHE A 138 11.17 -13.57 -17.71
N ILE A 139 11.79 -12.54 -17.13
CA ILE A 139 11.24 -11.83 -15.99
C ILE A 139 11.15 -10.35 -16.30
N CYS A 140 9.99 -9.77 -15.99
CA CYS A 140 9.75 -8.33 -16.03
C CYS A 140 9.12 -7.90 -14.70
N VAL A 141 9.56 -6.78 -14.13
CA VAL A 141 9.10 -6.31 -12.80
C VAL A 141 8.41 -4.96 -12.90
N ALA A 142 7.23 -4.83 -12.29
CA ALA A 142 6.52 -3.57 -12.14
C ALA A 142 6.32 -3.22 -10.66
N ILE A 143 6.55 -1.95 -10.30
CA ILE A 143 6.00 -1.39 -9.06
C ILE A 143 4.62 -0.82 -9.40
N LEU A 144 3.58 -1.43 -8.85
CA LEU A 144 2.20 -1.06 -9.12
C LEU A 144 1.72 0.01 -8.14
N THR A 145 1.97 -0.18 -6.85
CA THR A 145 1.50 0.73 -5.80
C THR A 145 2.62 1.25 -4.94
N ALA A 146 2.55 2.52 -4.57
CA ALA A 146 3.31 3.07 -3.46
C ALA A 146 2.36 3.30 -2.29
N VAL A 147 2.68 2.71 -1.14
CA VAL A 147 1.88 2.79 0.08
C VAL A 147 2.70 3.52 1.14
N ALA A 148 2.10 4.53 1.77
CA ALA A 148 2.70 5.27 2.88
C ALA A 148 1.57 5.89 3.74
N ASP A 149 1.84 6.22 5.00
CA ASP A 149 0.88 6.98 5.82
C ASP A 149 0.66 8.38 5.21
N VAL A 150 -0.49 9.01 5.45
CA VAL A 150 -0.85 10.35 4.96
C VAL A 150 0.23 11.39 5.29
N ALA A 151 0.92 11.27 6.42
CA ALA A 151 2.06 12.15 6.73
C ALA A 151 3.27 11.89 5.82
N ALA A 152 3.61 10.62 5.57
CA ALA A 152 4.70 10.22 4.66
C ALA A 152 4.34 10.47 3.18
N MET A 153 3.09 10.24 2.76
CA MET A 153 2.56 10.62 1.45
C MET A 153 2.61 12.13 1.26
N ARG A 154 2.27 12.93 2.29
CA ARG A 154 2.45 14.39 2.23
C ARG A 154 3.89 14.77 2.02
N HIS A 155 4.88 14.07 2.60
CA HIS A 155 6.29 14.35 2.32
C HIS A 155 6.74 13.92 0.92
N GLN A 156 6.25 12.77 0.43
CA GLN A 156 6.49 12.31 -0.95
C GLN A 156 5.85 13.24 -1.98
N GLN A 157 4.63 13.69 -1.71
CA GLN A 157 3.88 14.63 -2.54
C GLN A 157 4.37 16.08 -2.37
N MET A 158 4.90 16.46 -1.20
CA MET A 158 5.59 17.75 -0.96
C MET A 158 6.99 17.80 -1.56
N SER A 159 7.57 16.66 -1.97
CA SER A 159 8.66 16.67 -2.95
C SER A 159 8.21 17.24 -4.29
N LEU A 160 6.90 17.43 -4.50
CA LEU A 160 6.31 17.97 -5.70
C LEU A 160 5.51 19.27 -5.47
N ASP A 161 4.95 19.59 -4.28
CA ASP A 161 4.42 20.94 -3.96
C ASP A 161 4.20 21.16 -2.44
N GLY A 162 4.63 22.31 -1.90
CA GLY A 162 4.84 22.54 -0.45
C GLY A 162 3.70 23.13 0.43
N HIS A 163 3.79 22.80 1.74
CA HIS A 163 3.22 23.40 3.00
C HIS A 163 1.84 22.84 3.49
N SER A 164 1.50 22.53 4.76
CA SER A 164 1.82 23.09 6.11
C SER A 164 1.32 22.22 7.33
N SER A 165 1.86 22.53 8.54
CA SER A 165 1.48 22.48 10.00
C SER A 165 0.26 21.73 10.66
N PRO A 166 0.30 21.44 12.01
CA PRO A 166 -0.49 20.40 12.72
C PRO A 166 -1.63 20.87 13.67
N ASN A 167 -2.42 19.89 14.15
CA ASN A 167 -3.71 20.04 14.86
C ASN A 167 -3.69 19.64 16.36
N THR A 168 -4.56 20.26 17.16
CA THR A 168 -4.68 20.11 18.63
C THR A 168 -5.79 19.13 19.07
N LYS A 169 -5.59 18.39 20.17
CA LYS A 169 -6.50 17.37 20.75
C LYS A 169 -7.49 17.94 21.78
N ARG A 170 -8.65 17.30 21.97
CA ARG A 170 -9.50 17.42 23.18
C ARG A 170 -10.16 16.10 23.59
N LYS A 171 -10.39 15.95 24.90
CA LYS A 171 -10.89 14.79 25.68
C LYS A 171 -12.42 14.65 25.63
N MET A 172 -12.90 13.42 25.83
CA MET A 172 -14.31 12.99 25.78
C MET A 172 -14.87 12.75 27.21
N GLY A 173 -16.11 13.18 27.45
CA GLY A 173 -16.88 12.98 28.70
C GLY A 173 -17.93 11.86 28.59
N GLN A 174 -18.57 11.52 29.72
CA GLN A 174 -19.39 10.32 29.98
C GLN A 174 -20.72 10.25 29.20
N ALA A 175 -21.23 9.01 29.05
CA ALA A 175 -22.33 8.64 28.16
C ALA A 175 -23.73 8.90 28.74
N GLU A 176 -24.43 9.87 28.18
CA GLU A 176 -25.89 9.94 28.14
C GLU A 176 -26.42 9.12 26.95
N GLU A 177 -27.66 8.64 27.00
CA GLU A 177 -28.31 7.99 25.84
C GLU A 177 -28.27 8.91 24.62
N LEU A 178 -27.64 8.43 23.54
CA LEU A 178 -27.41 9.23 22.34
C LEU A 178 -28.76 9.59 21.67
N PRO A 179 -28.98 10.88 21.31
CA PRO A 179 -30.15 11.30 20.55
C PRO A 179 -30.35 10.47 19.28
N ASN A 180 -31.60 10.13 18.94
CA ASN A 180 -31.95 9.25 17.81
C ASN A 180 -31.25 9.64 16.48
N GLU A 181 -31.11 10.93 16.21
CA GLU A 181 -30.41 11.44 15.01
C GLU A 181 -28.89 11.21 15.04
N LEU A 182 -28.27 11.33 16.21
CA LEU A 182 -26.85 11.02 16.38
C LEU A 182 -26.60 9.51 16.26
N THR A 183 -27.52 8.70 16.77
CA THR A 183 -27.51 7.24 16.62
C THR A 183 -27.62 6.83 15.15
N LYS A 184 -28.56 7.42 14.38
CA LYS A 184 -28.68 7.18 12.93
C LYS A 184 -27.43 7.62 12.15
N ASN A 185 -26.89 8.80 12.46
CA ASN A 185 -25.64 9.27 11.87
C ASN A 185 -24.48 8.29 12.12
N THR A 186 -24.37 7.79 13.36
CA THR A 186 -23.37 6.79 13.75
C THR A 186 -23.55 5.48 12.98
N PHE A 187 -24.78 5.00 12.79
CA PHE A 187 -25.02 3.80 11.98
C PHE A 187 -24.58 3.97 10.53
N HIS A 188 -24.86 5.11 9.90
CA HIS A 188 -24.37 5.39 8.55
C HIS A 188 -22.85 5.40 8.47
N LEU A 189 -22.17 5.98 9.47
CA LEU A 189 -20.70 5.93 9.56
C LEU A 189 -20.18 4.49 9.70
N ILE A 190 -20.77 3.70 10.60
CA ILE A 190 -20.36 2.30 10.83
C ILE A 190 -20.57 1.47 9.57
N SER A 191 -21.72 1.60 8.90
CA SER A 191 -21.99 0.88 7.65
C SER A 191 -20.99 1.23 6.56
N ALA A 192 -20.68 2.52 6.38
CA ALA A 192 -19.68 2.96 5.43
C ALA A 192 -18.29 2.40 5.77
N ILE A 193 -17.88 2.43 7.04
CA ILE A 193 -16.59 1.89 7.48
C ILE A 193 -16.53 0.37 7.27
N ASN A 194 -17.58 -0.37 7.61
CA ASN A 194 -17.62 -1.83 7.41
C ASN A 194 -17.43 -2.20 5.93
N ILE A 195 -18.07 -1.45 5.03
CA ILE A 195 -17.88 -1.65 3.58
C ILE A 195 -16.46 -1.25 3.18
N ALA A 196 -15.99 -0.07 3.62
CA ALA A 196 -14.65 0.42 3.32
C ALA A 196 -13.53 -0.50 3.84
N THR A 197 -13.86 -1.32 4.83
CA THR A 197 -12.95 -2.26 5.49
C THR A 197 -13.12 -3.71 5.05
N SER A 198 -13.96 -3.98 4.06
CA SER A 198 -14.24 -5.32 3.56
C SER A 198 -13.13 -5.85 2.64
N TRP A 199 -12.77 -7.12 2.81
CA TRP A 199 -11.89 -7.84 1.89
C TRP A 199 -12.52 -8.11 0.53
N THR A 200 -13.85 -8.06 0.47
CA THR A 200 -14.62 -8.29 -0.75
C THR A 200 -15.60 -7.17 -0.96
N VAL A 201 -15.62 -6.60 -2.17
CA VAL A 201 -16.48 -5.46 -2.52
C VAL A 201 -17.23 -5.78 -3.80
N LEU A 202 -18.55 -5.67 -3.75
CA LEU A 202 -19.44 -5.73 -4.91
C LEU A 202 -19.80 -4.32 -5.41
N MET A 203 -20.34 -4.22 -6.63
CA MET A 203 -20.87 -2.95 -7.13
C MET A 203 -21.97 -2.38 -6.23
N ASP A 204 -22.82 -3.25 -5.66
CA ASP A 204 -23.86 -2.84 -4.73
C ASP A 204 -23.29 -2.28 -3.43
N ASP A 205 -22.16 -2.83 -2.96
CA ASP A 205 -21.45 -2.29 -1.79
C ASP A 205 -20.90 -0.89 -2.06
N MET A 206 -20.39 -0.63 -3.27
CA MET A 206 -19.90 0.70 -3.66
C MET A 206 -21.04 1.73 -3.66
N THR A 207 -22.21 1.36 -4.18
CA THR A 207 -23.42 2.18 -4.12
C THR A 207 -23.87 2.40 -2.68
N ALA A 208 -23.94 1.33 -1.89
CA ALA A 208 -24.34 1.39 -0.48
C ALA A 208 -23.38 2.25 0.35
N PHE A 209 -22.07 2.17 0.09
CA PHE A 209 -21.08 3.05 0.70
C PHE A 209 -21.38 4.50 0.36
N ALA A 210 -21.55 4.84 -0.92
CA ALA A 210 -21.81 6.21 -1.36
C ALA A 210 -23.08 6.78 -0.70
N GLU A 211 -24.14 5.98 -0.62
CA GLU A 211 -25.37 6.36 0.06
C GLU A 211 -25.17 6.61 1.56
N HIS A 212 -24.55 5.66 2.27
CA HIS A 212 -24.31 5.78 3.70
C HIS A 212 -23.38 6.95 4.01
N TRP A 213 -22.32 7.13 3.23
CA TRP A 213 -21.36 8.22 3.38
C TRP A 213 -22.01 9.59 3.17
N ASN A 214 -22.86 9.72 2.14
CA ASN A 214 -23.61 10.95 1.88
C ASN A 214 -24.60 11.26 3.02
N LYS A 215 -25.40 10.26 3.44
CA LYS A 215 -26.34 10.40 4.57
C LYS A 215 -25.61 10.77 5.87
N PHE A 216 -24.44 10.19 6.13
CA PHE A 216 -23.55 10.56 7.23
C PHE A 216 -23.08 12.01 7.09
N GLY A 217 -22.55 12.41 5.94
CA GLY A 217 -22.02 13.76 5.71
C GLY A 217 -23.07 14.86 5.91
N LEU A 218 -24.26 14.70 5.32
CA LEU A 218 -25.37 15.64 5.44
C LEU A 218 -25.86 15.77 6.89
N SER A 219 -26.14 14.64 7.54
CA SER A 219 -26.61 14.66 8.94
C SER A 219 -25.52 15.16 9.91
N ASN A 220 -24.24 14.88 9.64
CA ASN A 220 -23.13 15.38 10.44
C ASN A 220 -22.98 16.90 10.33
N GLN A 221 -23.20 17.50 9.16
CA GLN A 221 -23.25 18.95 9.01
C GLN A 221 -24.42 19.58 9.78
N HIS A 222 -25.58 18.92 9.79
CA HIS A 222 -26.73 19.39 10.57
C HIS A 222 -26.52 19.29 12.08
N LEU A 223 -25.97 18.16 12.56
CA LEU A 223 -25.68 17.93 13.98
C LEU A 223 -24.52 18.80 14.49
N PHE A 224 -23.53 19.07 13.64
CA PHE A 224 -22.31 19.82 13.99
C PHE A 224 -22.02 20.96 12.99
N PRO A 225 -22.88 21.99 12.90
CA PRO A 225 -22.81 23.02 11.86
C PRO A 225 -21.54 23.90 11.93
N LYS A 226 -20.88 23.94 13.10
CA LYS A 226 -19.62 24.68 13.29
C LYS A 226 -18.38 23.88 12.89
N GLN A 227 -18.51 22.58 12.64
CA GLN A 227 -17.40 21.71 12.31
C GLN A 227 -17.16 21.71 10.80
N LYS A 228 -15.97 22.16 10.39
CA LYS A 228 -15.57 22.09 8.98
C LYS A 228 -15.26 20.66 8.57
N SER A 229 -15.57 20.32 7.32
CA SER A 229 -15.16 19.06 6.73
C SER A 229 -13.64 18.95 6.71
N LYS A 230 -13.11 17.77 7.05
CA LYS A 230 -11.69 17.48 6.97
C LYS A 230 -11.35 16.97 5.57
N PRO A 231 -10.10 17.14 5.09
CA PRO A 231 -9.67 16.56 3.82
C PRO A 231 -9.99 15.06 3.68
N ASN A 232 -9.86 14.30 4.77
CA ASN A 232 -10.19 12.87 4.78
C ASN A 232 -11.64 12.57 4.43
N HIS A 233 -12.58 13.47 4.73
CA HIS A 233 -13.97 13.26 4.33
C HIS A 233 -14.13 13.38 2.82
N HIS A 234 -13.45 14.35 2.20
CA HIS A 234 -13.42 14.50 0.75
C HIS A 234 -12.74 13.30 0.08
N PHE A 235 -11.61 12.83 0.60
CA PHE A 235 -10.96 11.62 0.08
C PHE A 235 -11.87 10.38 0.18
N SER A 236 -12.72 10.31 1.21
CA SER A 236 -13.66 9.20 1.39
C SER A 236 -14.79 9.21 0.35
N ASP A 237 -15.14 10.38 -0.22
CA ASP A 237 -16.12 10.47 -1.31
C ASP A 237 -15.67 9.68 -2.55
N HIS A 238 -14.37 9.47 -2.71
CA HIS A 238 -13.77 8.73 -3.82
C HIS A 238 -13.60 7.23 -3.56
N ILE A 239 -13.89 6.71 -2.36
CA ILE A 239 -13.71 5.29 -2.04
C ILE A 239 -14.42 4.35 -3.03
N PRO A 240 -15.68 4.59 -3.46
CA PRO A 240 -16.34 3.77 -4.48
C PRO A 240 -15.55 3.67 -5.79
N GLU A 241 -15.07 4.81 -6.29
CA GLU A 241 -14.25 4.89 -7.51
C GLU A 241 -12.92 4.18 -7.31
N LEU A 242 -12.28 4.37 -6.15
CA LEU A 242 -11.03 3.71 -5.80
C LEU A 242 -11.19 2.19 -5.75
N PHE A 243 -12.30 1.66 -5.21
CA PHE A 243 -12.58 0.23 -5.24
C PHE A 243 -12.78 -0.32 -6.65
N GLN A 244 -13.42 0.46 -7.51
CA GLN A 244 -13.59 0.09 -8.91
C GLN A 244 -12.24 0.01 -9.64
N LEU A 245 -11.39 1.02 -9.43
CA LEU A 245 -10.11 1.17 -10.12
C LEU A 245 -9.02 0.26 -9.56
N TRP A 246 -8.89 0.16 -8.24
CA TRP A 246 -7.73 -0.43 -7.57
C TRP A 246 -8.04 -1.75 -6.85
N GLY A 247 -9.32 -2.11 -6.71
CA GLY A 247 -9.77 -3.26 -5.91
C GLY A 247 -9.98 -2.88 -4.43
N PRO A 248 -10.30 -3.86 -3.56
CA PRO A 248 -10.53 -3.62 -2.14
C PRO A 248 -9.28 -3.05 -1.45
N ALA A 249 -9.44 -2.01 -0.62
CA ALA A 249 -8.31 -1.36 0.06
C ALA A 249 -7.54 -2.32 0.98
N GLN A 250 -8.22 -3.33 1.51
CA GLN A 250 -7.68 -4.35 2.42
C GLN A 250 -6.63 -5.21 1.72
N ALA A 251 -6.78 -5.41 0.41
CA ALA A 251 -5.81 -6.14 -0.40
C ALA A 251 -4.50 -5.35 -0.61
N LEU A 252 -4.48 -4.05 -0.27
CA LEU A 252 -3.32 -3.14 -0.24
C LEU A 252 -2.91 -2.71 1.18
N ALA A 253 -3.53 -3.29 2.22
CA ALA A 253 -3.60 -2.65 3.53
C ALA A 253 -2.26 -2.28 4.16
N THR A 254 -2.21 -1.05 4.67
CA THR A 254 -1.09 -0.44 5.40
C THR A 254 -0.76 -1.15 6.73
N TRP A 255 -1.73 -1.82 7.37
CA TRP A 255 -1.60 -2.38 8.73
C TRP A 255 -0.43 -3.38 8.84
N VAL A 256 -0.17 -4.12 7.77
CA VAL A 256 0.87 -5.14 7.75
C VAL A 256 2.23 -4.49 7.88
N TYR A 257 2.41 -3.34 7.23
CA TYR A 257 3.63 -2.59 7.37
C TYR A 257 3.80 -2.02 8.79
N GLU A 258 2.73 -1.58 9.45
CA GLU A 258 2.80 -1.18 10.87
C GLU A 258 3.19 -2.35 11.79
N HIS A 259 2.66 -3.54 11.54
CA HIS A 259 3.04 -4.75 12.28
C HIS A 259 4.51 -5.10 12.06
N LEU A 260 4.97 -5.06 10.82
CA LEU A 260 6.36 -5.34 10.45
C LEU A 260 7.32 -4.30 11.03
N ILE A 261 6.96 -3.01 11.00
CA ILE A 261 7.68 -1.96 11.72
C ILE A 261 7.83 -2.33 13.21
N GLY A 262 6.74 -2.80 13.83
CA GLY A 262 6.77 -3.28 15.21
C GLY A 262 7.70 -4.47 15.44
N VAL A 263 7.87 -5.36 14.45
CA VAL A 263 8.86 -6.45 14.47
C VAL A 263 10.28 -5.90 14.32
N PHE A 264 10.53 -5.04 13.33
CA PHE A 264 11.84 -4.42 13.08
C PHE A 264 12.32 -3.59 14.28
N ALA A 265 11.41 -2.89 14.96
CA ALA A 265 11.72 -2.11 16.16
C ALA A 265 12.15 -2.97 17.37
N LYS A 266 11.89 -4.28 17.36
CA LYS A 266 12.29 -5.22 18.42
C LYS A 266 13.61 -5.92 18.15
N ILE A 267 14.11 -5.87 16.92
CA ILE A 267 15.41 -6.47 16.58
C ILE A 267 16.50 -5.62 17.24
N PRO A 268 17.39 -6.20 18.08
CA PRO A 268 18.47 -5.45 18.70
C PRO A 268 19.37 -4.82 17.62
N THR A 269 19.31 -3.51 17.49
CA THR A 269 20.10 -2.76 16.52
C THR A 269 21.42 -2.37 17.15
N ASP A 270 22.37 -3.31 17.23
CA ASP A 270 23.75 -3.07 17.75
C ASP A 270 24.57 -2.18 16.79
N ASN A 271 24.02 -1.06 16.30
CA ASN A 271 24.59 -0.17 15.28
C ASN A 271 24.93 -0.86 13.93
N LYS A 272 24.53 -2.12 13.71
CA LYS A 272 24.81 -2.91 12.50
C LYS A 272 23.76 -2.80 11.39
N ILE A 273 22.67 -2.04 11.57
CA ILE A 273 21.66 -1.85 10.51
C ILE A 273 22.26 -1.18 9.26
N CYS A 274 23.24 -0.29 9.44
CA CYS A 274 23.95 0.34 8.32
C CYS A 274 24.68 -0.68 7.40
N THR A 275 24.90 -1.92 7.87
CA THR A 275 25.55 -2.98 7.08
C THR A 275 24.57 -3.72 6.15
N LEU A 276 23.25 -3.55 6.28
CA LEU A 276 22.25 -4.19 5.40
C LEU A 276 22.07 -3.48 4.05
N ILE A 277 22.36 -2.18 3.97
CA ILE A 277 22.10 -1.34 2.79
C ILE A 277 22.89 -1.82 1.56
N ASN A 278 24.08 -2.39 1.76
CA ASN A 278 24.97 -2.81 0.69
C ASN A 278 24.77 -4.27 0.23
N LYS A 279 23.80 -5.01 0.79
CA LYS A 279 23.65 -6.45 0.52
C LYS A 279 22.37 -6.85 -0.22
N ILE A 280 21.38 -5.97 -0.35
CA ILE A 280 20.11 -6.31 -0.98
C ILE A 280 20.00 -5.58 -2.31
N ASP A 281 20.56 -6.21 -3.34
CA ASP A 281 20.28 -5.90 -4.73
C ASP A 281 18.93 -6.54 -5.11
N ILE A 282 18.06 -5.79 -5.78
CA ILE A 282 16.77 -6.28 -6.26
C ILE A 282 16.92 -7.49 -7.20
N PHE A 283 18.04 -7.60 -7.93
CA PHE A 283 18.35 -8.81 -8.70
C PHE A 283 18.66 -10.01 -7.81
N THR A 284 19.31 -9.80 -6.66
CA THR A 284 19.54 -10.86 -5.66
C THR A 284 18.22 -11.32 -5.07
N LEU A 285 17.30 -10.39 -4.81
CA LEU A 285 15.95 -10.69 -4.34
C LEU A 285 15.20 -11.61 -5.33
N ILE A 286 15.22 -11.24 -6.61
CA ILE A 286 14.54 -11.99 -7.67
C ILE A 286 15.15 -13.38 -7.87
N LYS A 287 16.48 -13.50 -7.76
CA LYS A 287 17.15 -14.81 -7.78
C LYS A 287 16.70 -15.74 -6.64
N HIS A 288 16.31 -15.21 -5.48
CA HIS A 288 15.79 -16.03 -4.37
C HIS A 288 14.32 -16.44 -4.56
N MET A 289 13.56 -15.72 -5.40
CA MET A 289 12.17 -16.07 -5.72
C MET A 289 12.06 -17.14 -6.82
N ASN A 290 13.11 -17.32 -7.62
CA ASN A 290 13.23 -18.32 -8.70
C ASN A 290 13.76 -19.67 -8.24
#